data_AF-A0A8S9URJ5-F1
#
_entry.id   AF-A0A8S9URJ5-F1
#
_cell.length_a   1.000
_cell.length_b   1.000
_cell.length_c   1.000
_cell.angle_alpha   90.00
_cell.angle_beta   90.00
_cell.angle_gamma   90.00
#
_symmetry.space_group_name_H-M   'P 1'
#
loop_
_entity.id
_entity.type
_entity.pdbx_description
1 polymer ?
#
loop_
_entity_poly.entity_id
_entity_poly.type
_entity_poly.pdbx_seq_one_letter_code
_entity_poly.pdbx_strand_id
1 'polypeptide(L)'
;MDFTRRPLCMQSSTSLKPGDQVELRLGGVRRPRRPLVLRLSVNAKKSKVKMVGTHKFDNPEKRLIVEIKPNKGKIGRTFKADVAAILEALEALKDDVPRAQAFEDELTSKSEATLGPLCDGKQFTLQRDMVATKLVEKMVSEEKFVPSVIEPSFGISLAAFEQNFDSREGDEKRGVMSSPLIAPVKVSVLRLSNIPDFEPFATDLESVFVEERLECKVGTSSVAIGRKYARADEQYFSAG
;
A
#
# COMPACT_ATOMS: atom_id res chain seq x y z
N MET A 1 -23.77 31.80 4.60
CA MET A 1 -24.03 30.36 4.35
C MET A 1 -23.13 29.58 5.27
N ASP A 2 -23.72 28.93 6.28
CA ASP A 2 -23.03 28.28 7.39
C ASP A 2 -22.17 27.08 6.96
N PHE A 3 -20.88 27.15 7.26
CA PHE A 3 -19.95 26.02 7.20
C PHE A 3 -19.90 25.31 8.57
N THR A 4 -20.93 24.54 8.89
CA THR A 4 -20.90 23.62 10.05
C THR A 4 -21.41 22.23 9.65
N ARG A 5 -20.56 21.45 8.97
CA ARG A 5 -20.72 20.00 8.92
C ARG A 5 -19.73 19.35 9.88
N ARG A 6 -20.30 18.76 10.94
CA ARG A 6 -19.59 17.97 11.96
C ARG A 6 -18.80 16.82 11.31
N PRO A 7 -17.61 16.46 11.82
CA PRO A 7 -16.94 15.24 11.40
C PRO A 7 -17.74 14.03 11.91
N LEU A 8 -18.01 13.07 11.02
CA LEU A 8 -18.53 11.75 11.41
C LEU A 8 -17.45 11.05 12.25
N CYS A 9 -17.64 11.03 13.57
CA CYS A 9 -16.86 10.21 14.47
C CYS A 9 -17.27 8.74 14.25
N MET A 10 -16.45 7.98 13.51
CA MET A 10 -16.54 6.52 13.50
C MET A 10 -15.91 6.01 14.80
N GLN A 11 -16.76 5.71 15.78
CA GLN A 11 -16.37 4.86 16.90
C GLN A 11 -16.47 3.40 16.45
N SER A 12 -15.34 2.71 16.34
CA SER A 12 -15.31 1.24 16.27
C SER A 12 -14.51 0.70 17.44
N SER A 13 -15.22 0.40 18.53
CA SER A 13 -14.71 -0.41 19.63
C SER A 13 -14.79 -1.89 19.24
N THR A 14 -13.75 -2.40 18.61
CA THR A 14 -13.59 -3.85 18.46
C THR A 14 -12.11 -4.19 18.49
N SER A 15 -11.69 -4.84 19.57
CA SER A 15 -10.35 -5.41 19.74
C SER A 15 -10.13 -6.52 18.71
N LEU A 16 -9.33 -6.24 17.67
CA LEU A 16 -8.93 -7.21 16.67
C LEU A 16 -7.78 -8.08 17.20
N LYS A 17 -7.90 -9.40 17.07
CA LYS A 17 -6.82 -10.34 17.41
C LYS A 17 -5.94 -10.59 16.17
N PRO A 18 -4.66 -10.99 16.33
CA PRO A 18 -3.78 -11.30 15.21
C PRO A 18 -4.35 -12.50 14.43
N GLY A 19 -4.84 -12.26 13.20
CA GLY A 19 -5.40 -13.31 12.32
C GLY A 19 -6.75 -12.96 11.68
N ASP A 20 -7.44 -11.92 12.16
CA ASP A 20 -8.74 -11.54 11.61
C ASP A 20 -8.60 -10.88 10.22
N GLN A 21 -9.09 -11.55 9.18
CA GLN A 21 -9.25 -10.94 7.85
C GLN A 21 -10.47 -10.02 7.85
N VAL A 22 -10.24 -8.71 7.84
CA VAL A 22 -11.30 -7.71 7.72
C VAL A 22 -11.70 -7.58 6.24
N GLU A 23 -12.82 -8.20 5.86
CA GLU A 23 -13.39 -8.07 4.52
C GLU A 23 -14.34 -6.85 4.46
N LEU A 24 -13.82 -5.69 4.07
CA LEU A 24 -14.66 -4.53 3.73
C LEU A 24 -15.33 -4.74 2.37
N ARG A 25 -16.64 -4.97 2.38
CA ARG A 25 -17.48 -5.06 1.18
C ARG A 25 -17.78 -3.66 0.64
N LEU A 26 -17.06 -3.26 -0.40
CA LEU A 26 -17.46 -2.18 -1.30
C LEU A 26 -17.80 -2.81 -2.66
N GLY A 27 -19.05 -2.60 -3.09
CA GLY A 27 -19.61 -3.13 -4.33
C GLY A 27 -18.92 -2.54 -5.55
N GLY A 28 -18.45 -3.43 -6.43
CA GLY A 28 -17.77 -3.09 -7.68
C GLY A 28 -16.94 -4.27 -8.15
N VAL A 29 -17.00 -4.57 -9.46
CA VAL A 29 -16.37 -5.72 -10.12
C VAL A 29 -14.87 -5.79 -9.77
N ARG A 30 -14.50 -6.72 -8.89
CA ARG A 30 -13.11 -6.91 -8.44
C ARG A 30 -12.36 -7.78 -9.44
N ARG A 31 -11.39 -7.20 -10.16
CA ARG A 31 -10.25 -8.00 -10.63
C ARG A 31 -9.55 -8.60 -9.41
N PRO A 32 -9.02 -9.84 -9.46
CA PRO A 32 -8.37 -10.45 -8.31
C PRO A 32 -7.17 -9.59 -7.90
N ARG A 33 -7.31 -8.83 -6.80
CA ARG A 33 -6.21 -8.13 -6.16
C ARG A 33 -5.33 -9.20 -5.55
N ARG A 34 -4.18 -9.51 -6.17
CA ARG A 34 -3.19 -10.37 -5.54
C ARG A 34 -2.79 -9.71 -4.21
N PRO A 35 -2.90 -10.40 -3.07
CA PRO A 35 -2.58 -9.80 -1.78
C PRO A 35 -1.14 -9.32 -1.79
N LEU A 36 -0.90 -8.07 -1.38
CA LEU A 36 0.40 -7.39 -1.47
C LEU A 36 1.49 -8.00 -0.57
N VAL A 37 1.13 -8.96 0.30
CA VAL A 37 2.07 -9.93 0.90
C VAL A 37 2.97 -10.57 -0.17
N LEU A 38 2.45 -10.70 -1.40
CA LEU A 38 3.18 -11.17 -2.57
C LEU A 38 4.34 -10.25 -2.99
N ARG A 39 4.25 -8.93 -2.80
CA ARG A 39 5.26 -7.99 -3.34
C ARG A 39 6.59 -8.08 -2.61
N LEU A 40 6.58 -8.01 -1.28
CA LEU A 40 7.78 -8.13 -0.46
C LEU A 40 8.42 -9.52 -0.62
N SER A 41 7.61 -10.58 -0.61
CA SER A 41 8.09 -11.95 -0.77
C SER A 41 8.69 -12.21 -2.17
N VAL A 42 8.09 -11.70 -3.24
CA VAL A 42 8.64 -11.80 -4.60
C VAL A 42 9.96 -11.03 -4.73
N ASN A 43 10.02 -9.81 -4.21
CA ASN A 43 11.24 -9.00 -4.27
C ASN A 43 12.37 -9.61 -3.44
N ALA A 44 12.05 -10.18 -2.26
CA ALA A 44 13.01 -10.89 -1.43
C ALA A 44 13.59 -12.12 -2.15
N LYS A 45 12.75 -12.92 -2.82
CA LYS A 45 13.20 -14.07 -3.62
C LYS A 45 14.12 -13.65 -4.77
N LYS A 46 13.78 -12.58 -5.49
CA LYS A 46 14.57 -12.11 -6.65
C LYS A 46 15.91 -11.49 -6.24
N SER A 47 15.91 -10.66 -5.20
CA SER A 47 17.11 -9.97 -4.72
C SER A 47 18.00 -10.83 -3.82
N LYS A 48 17.48 -11.97 -3.33
CA LYS A 48 18.10 -12.80 -2.28
C LYS A 48 18.34 -12.05 -0.96
N VAL A 49 17.70 -10.89 -0.78
CA VAL A 49 17.75 -10.10 0.45
C VAL A 49 16.46 -10.33 1.23
N LYS A 50 16.58 -10.66 2.52
CA LYS A 50 15.41 -10.87 3.39
C LYS A 50 14.74 -9.53 3.70
N MET A 51 13.48 -9.37 3.28
CA MET A 51 12.65 -8.20 3.55
C MET A 51 11.61 -8.55 4.61
N VAL A 52 12.02 -8.53 5.88
CA VAL A 52 11.17 -8.88 7.04
C VAL A 52 11.28 -7.81 8.12
N GLY A 53 10.18 -7.53 8.81
CA GLY A 53 10.17 -6.73 10.03
C GLY A 53 10.66 -7.56 11.21
N THR A 54 11.20 -6.88 12.22
CA THR A 54 11.58 -7.51 13.49
C THR A 54 10.88 -6.79 14.62
N HIS A 55 10.11 -7.53 15.41
CA HIS A 55 9.49 -7.09 16.65
C HIS A 55 10.35 -7.58 17.81
N LYS A 56 10.93 -6.66 18.58
CA LYS A 56 11.69 -7.01 19.78
C LYS A 56 10.73 -7.13 20.95
N PHE A 57 10.88 -8.16 21.75
CA PHE A 57 10.14 -8.27 23.01
C PHE A 57 10.90 -7.54 24.11
N ASP A 58 10.18 -6.80 24.96
CA ASP A 58 10.77 -6.11 26.11
C ASP A 58 11.34 -7.11 27.13
N ASN A 59 10.65 -8.25 27.30
CA ASN A 59 11.11 -9.38 28.09
C ASN A 59 11.13 -10.64 27.22
N PRO A 60 12.17 -11.49 27.27
CA PRO A 60 12.22 -12.69 26.44
C PRO A 60 11.11 -13.68 26.82
N GLU A 61 10.34 -14.12 25.83
CA GLU A 61 9.26 -15.09 26.01
C GLU A 61 9.77 -16.52 25.80
N LYS A 62 9.31 -17.47 26.63
CA LYS A 62 9.54 -18.90 26.41
C LYS A 62 8.57 -19.40 25.34
N ARG A 63 9.09 -19.83 24.18
CA ARG A 63 8.30 -20.54 23.17
C ARG A 63 8.83 -21.96 23.00
N LEU A 64 7.90 -22.91 22.90
CA LEU A 64 8.18 -24.29 22.51
C LEU A 64 8.44 -24.31 21.01
N ILE A 65 9.67 -24.63 20.62
CA ILE A 65 10.08 -24.72 19.21
C ILE A 65 10.39 -26.18 18.91
N VAL A 66 9.87 -26.69 17.78
CA VAL A 66 10.21 -28.02 17.29
C VAL A 66 11.50 -27.92 16.48
N GLU A 67 12.59 -28.42 17.02
CA GLU A 67 13.84 -28.59 16.27
C GLU A 67 13.78 -29.88 15.46
N ILE A 68 13.62 -29.73 14.14
CA ILE A 68 13.73 -30.82 13.18
C ILE A 68 15.17 -30.86 12.65
N LYS A 69 15.89 -31.96 12.91
CA LYS A 69 17.27 -32.20 12.43
C LYS A 69 17.25 -33.29 11.34
N PRO A 70 17.21 -32.91 10.05
CA PRO A 70 17.27 -33.86 8.95
C PRO A 70 18.68 -34.38 8.70
N ASN A 71 18.82 -35.69 8.52
CA ASN A 71 20.06 -36.33 8.06
C ASN A 71 20.17 -36.22 6.53
N LYS A 72 20.80 -35.12 6.07
CA LYS A 72 20.98 -34.82 4.65
C LYS A 72 21.65 -35.95 3.85
N GLY A 73 22.51 -36.74 4.47
CA GLY A 73 23.21 -37.85 3.82
C GLY A 73 22.29 -39.02 3.46
N LYS A 74 21.38 -39.40 4.37
CA LYS A 74 20.41 -40.46 4.12
C LYS A 74 19.30 -40.00 3.17
N ILE A 75 18.75 -38.80 3.39
CA ILE A 75 17.71 -38.21 2.52
C ILE A 75 18.24 -38.04 1.09
N GLY A 76 19.50 -37.59 0.94
CA GLY A 76 20.16 -37.44 -0.36
C GLY A 76 20.34 -38.74 -1.13
N ARG A 77 20.64 -39.85 -0.43
CA ARG A 77 20.80 -41.17 -1.05
C ARG A 77 19.46 -41.76 -1.50
N THR A 78 18.39 -41.55 -0.73
CA THR A 78 17.08 -42.13 -1.01
C THR A 78 16.29 -41.34 -2.05
N PHE A 79 16.23 -40.02 -1.93
CA PHE A 79 15.30 -39.18 -2.71
C PHE A 79 15.95 -38.37 -3.84
N LYS A 80 17.29 -38.34 -3.92
CA LYS A 80 18.10 -37.72 -5.00
C LYS A 80 17.56 -36.37 -5.51
N ALA A 81 16.70 -36.37 -6.53
CA ALA A 81 16.16 -35.16 -7.16
C ALA A 81 15.14 -34.40 -6.29
N ASP A 82 14.43 -35.09 -5.39
CA ASP A 82 13.36 -34.50 -4.59
C ASP A 82 13.82 -33.96 -3.22
N VAL A 83 15.14 -33.99 -2.94
CA VAL A 83 15.72 -33.56 -1.66
C VAL A 83 15.42 -32.09 -1.35
N ALA A 84 15.41 -31.23 -2.38
CA ALA A 84 15.11 -29.81 -2.21
C ALA A 84 13.66 -29.59 -1.73
N ALA A 85 12.69 -30.31 -2.32
CA ALA A 85 11.29 -30.23 -1.94
C ALA A 85 11.06 -30.76 -0.50
N ILE A 86 11.73 -31.85 -0.12
CA ILE A 86 11.65 -32.41 1.24
C ILE A 86 12.23 -31.43 2.27
N LEU A 87 13.36 -30.79 1.98
CA LEU A 87 13.96 -29.81 2.89
C LEU A 87 13.08 -28.57 3.06
N GLU A 88 12.46 -28.07 1.99
CA GLU A 88 11.50 -26.97 2.05
C GLU A 88 10.26 -27.35 2.88
N ALA A 89 9.73 -28.56 2.67
CA ALA A 89 8.59 -29.08 3.45
C ALA A 89 8.92 -29.25 4.94
N LEU A 90 10.13 -29.73 5.28
CA LEU A 90 10.57 -29.86 6.67
C LEU A 90 10.79 -28.50 7.34
N GLU A 91 11.24 -27.48 6.61
CA GLU A 91 11.32 -26.12 7.16
C GLU A 91 9.93 -25.53 7.39
N ALA A 92 8.99 -25.69 6.45
CA ALA A 92 7.61 -25.24 6.63
C ALA A 92 6.88 -25.98 7.78
N LEU A 93 7.25 -27.24 8.05
CA LEU A 93 6.70 -28.00 9.18
C LEU A 93 7.16 -27.44 10.54
N LYS A 94 8.32 -26.79 10.63
CA LYS A 94 8.79 -26.17 11.90
C LYS A 94 7.90 -25.01 12.35
N ASP A 95 7.27 -24.33 11.40
CA ASP A 95 6.40 -23.18 11.69
C ASP A 95 5.01 -23.63 12.21
N ASP A 96 4.63 -24.90 12.04
CA ASP A 96 3.33 -25.48 12.42
C ASP A 96 3.48 -26.56 13.52
N VAL A 97 3.55 -26.10 14.78
CA VAL A 97 3.77 -26.93 15.98
C VAL A 97 2.84 -28.14 16.10
N PRO A 98 1.50 -28.04 15.93
CA PRO A 98 0.62 -29.21 16.07
C PRO A 98 0.83 -30.24 14.96
N ARG A 99 1.16 -29.82 13.73
CA ARG A 99 1.48 -30.78 12.65
C ARG A 99 2.85 -31.43 12.84
N ALA A 100 3.82 -30.69 13.39
CA ALA A 100 5.13 -31.24 13.70
C ALA A 100 5.07 -32.30 14.81
N GLN A 101 4.20 -32.12 15.81
CA GLN A 101 3.93 -33.12 16.85
C GLN A 101 3.25 -34.37 16.28
N ALA A 102 2.22 -34.19 15.45
CA ALA A 102 1.59 -35.33 14.77
C ALA A 102 2.58 -36.13 13.91
N PHE A 103 3.52 -35.43 13.25
CA PHE A 103 4.59 -36.07 12.48
C PHE A 103 5.59 -36.85 13.37
N GLU A 104 5.93 -36.34 14.55
CA GLU A 104 6.75 -37.04 15.55
C GLU A 104 6.03 -38.27 16.13
N ASP A 105 4.73 -38.17 16.38
CA ASP A 105 3.90 -39.28 16.86
C ASP A 105 3.80 -40.40 15.83
N GLU A 106 3.65 -40.06 14.53
CA GLU A 106 3.68 -41.02 13.43
C GLU A 106 5.05 -41.71 13.31
N LEU A 107 6.15 -40.95 13.41
CA LEU A 107 7.51 -41.51 13.42
C LEU A 107 7.78 -42.41 14.62
N THR A 108 7.10 -42.21 15.74
CA THR A 108 7.27 -43.01 16.96
C THR A 108 6.41 -44.27 16.95
N SER A 109 5.20 -44.18 16.43
CA SER A 109 4.24 -45.29 16.38
C SER A 109 4.45 -46.23 15.18
N LYS A 110 4.76 -45.69 14.00
CA LYS A 110 4.82 -46.46 12.73
C LYS A 110 6.22 -46.57 12.14
N SER A 111 7.22 -45.92 12.73
CA SER A 111 8.62 -45.80 12.23
C SER A 111 8.78 -45.06 10.88
N GLU A 112 7.67 -44.65 10.27
CA GLU A 112 7.57 -43.98 8.97
C GLU A 112 6.51 -42.87 9.04
N ALA A 113 6.78 -41.70 8.45
CA ALA A 113 5.87 -40.57 8.41
C ALA A 113 5.78 -39.95 7.01
N THR A 114 4.59 -39.50 6.62
CA THR A 114 4.30 -39.08 5.23
C THR A 114 4.16 -37.56 5.10
N LEU A 115 5.04 -36.91 4.34
CA LEU A 115 4.97 -35.46 4.05
C LEU A 115 4.04 -35.13 2.86
N GLY A 116 2.84 -35.69 2.83
CA GLY A 116 1.93 -35.62 1.68
C GLY A 116 1.37 -34.22 1.33
N PRO A 117 0.85 -33.43 2.29
CA PRO A 117 0.17 -32.17 1.96
C PRO A 117 1.10 -30.99 1.65
N LEU A 118 2.38 -31.08 2.03
CA LEU A 118 3.32 -29.96 1.98
C LEU A 118 4.22 -29.93 0.73
N CYS A 119 4.23 -31.00 -0.07
CA CYS A 119 5.13 -31.14 -1.22
C CYS A 119 4.39 -31.09 -2.56
N ASP A 120 3.56 -30.07 -2.81
CA ASP A 120 2.91 -29.81 -4.10
C ASP A 120 2.31 -31.08 -4.78
N GLY A 121 1.65 -31.93 -3.97
CA GLY A 121 0.98 -33.16 -4.44
C GLY A 121 1.83 -34.43 -4.51
N LYS A 122 3.11 -34.41 -4.13
CA LYS A 122 3.97 -35.61 -3.99
C LYS A 122 3.97 -36.11 -2.54
N GLN A 123 3.81 -37.42 -2.34
CA GLN A 123 3.93 -38.05 -1.03
C GLN A 123 5.34 -38.61 -0.84
N PHE A 124 6.02 -38.18 0.22
CA PHE A 124 7.32 -38.71 0.62
C PHE A 124 7.23 -39.37 1.98
N THR A 125 7.62 -40.64 2.05
CA THR A 125 7.68 -41.42 3.29
C THR A 125 9.07 -41.31 3.89
N LEU A 126 9.18 -40.65 5.04
CA LEU A 126 10.43 -40.49 5.78
C LEU A 126 10.50 -41.48 6.93
N GLN A 127 11.65 -42.17 7.05
CA GLN A 127 11.91 -43.07 8.16
C GLN A 127 12.52 -42.31 9.35
N ARG A 128 12.35 -42.83 10.57
CA ARG A 128 12.89 -42.25 11.82
C ARG A 128 14.42 -42.03 11.76
N ASP A 129 15.10 -42.87 11.00
CA ASP A 129 16.55 -42.78 10.75
C ASP A 129 17.00 -41.54 9.97
N MET A 130 16.06 -40.89 9.26
CA MET A 130 16.32 -39.76 8.37
C MET A 130 16.02 -38.42 9.02
N VAL A 131 15.15 -38.36 10.02
CA VAL A 131 14.73 -37.13 10.69
C VAL A 131 14.63 -37.34 12.19
N ALA A 132 15.38 -36.52 12.94
CA ALA A 132 15.24 -36.45 14.39
C ALA A 132 14.47 -35.17 14.77
N THR A 133 13.34 -35.33 15.43
CA THR A 133 12.53 -34.24 16.01
C THR A 133 12.85 -34.10 17.49
N LYS A 134 12.91 -32.86 17.99
CA LYS A 134 13.01 -32.56 19.43
C LYS A 134 12.19 -31.33 19.76
N LEU A 135 11.33 -31.42 20.76
CA LEU A 135 10.68 -30.27 21.39
C LEU A 135 11.66 -29.61 22.36
N VAL A 136 12.00 -28.34 22.12
CA VAL A 136 12.91 -27.57 22.96
C VAL A 136 12.26 -26.25 23.35
N GLU A 137 12.31 -25.92 24.64
CA GLU A 137 11.96 -24.58 25.12
C GLU A 137 13.09 -23.61 24.80
N LYS A 138 12.78 -22.57 24.03
CA LYS A 138 13.75 -21.51 23.70
C LYS A 138 13.23 -20.15 24.14
N MET A 139 14.12 -19.36 24.72
CA MET A 139 13.89 -17.95 25.00
C MET A 139 14.01 -17.16 23.70
N VAL A 140 12.91 -16.54 23.26
CA VAL A 140 12.85 -15.72 22.05
C VAL A 140 12.80 -14.26 22.46
N SER A 141 13.83 -13.49 22.10
CA SER A 141 13.91 -12.04 22.36
C SER A 141 13.40 -11.19 21.21
N GLU A 142 13.33 -11.74 20.00
CA GLU A 142 12.90 -11.02 18.81
C GLU A 142 12.08 -11.96 17.89
N GLU A 143 10.95 -11.48 17.39
CA GLU A 143 10.09 -12.16 16.42
C GLU A 143 10.18 -11.48 15.06
N LYS A 144 10.36 -12.27 14.00
CA LYS A 144 10.40 -11.77 12.63
C LYS A 144 9.05 -12.01 11.97
N PHE A 145 8.54 -10.99 11.28
CA PHE A 145 7.26 -11.10 10.57
C PHE A 145 7.33 -10.43 9.21
N VAL A 146 6.46 -10.86 8.29
CA VAL A 146 6.26 -10.19 7.01
C VAL A 146 5.14 -9.17 7.19
N PRO A 147 5.40 -7.86 7.05
CA PRO A 147 4.37 -6.86 7.29
C PRO A 147 3.27 -6.93 6.22
N SER A 148 2.03 -6.79 6.65
CA SER A 148 0.89 -6.55 5.76
C SER A 148 0.94 -5.11 5.24
N VAL A 149 0.94 -4.94 3.93
CA VAL A 149 0.99 -3.62 3.29
C VAL A 149 -0.40 -3.22 2.83
N ILE A 150 -0.86 -2.06 3.28
CA ILE A 150 -2.05 -1.38 2.75
C ILE A 150 -1.55 -0.33 1.76
N GLU A 151 -1.85 -0.50 0.48
CA GLU A 151 -1.53 0.46 -0.57
C GLU A 151 -2.81 1.25 -0.94
N PRO A 152 -3.05 2.43 -0.35
CA PRO A 152 -4.12 3.31 -0.83
C PRO A 152 -3.66 3.96 -2.14
N SER A 153 -4.24 3.56 -3.27
CA SER A 153 -4.00 4.20 -4.56
C SER A 153 -5.08 5.25 -4.84
N PHE A 154 -4.71 6.53 -4.78
CA PHE A 154 -5.60 7.63 -5.16
C PHE A 154 -5.36 8.01 -6.61
N GLY A 155 -6.31 7.65 -7.48
CA GLY A 155 -6.35 8.18 -8.84
C GLY A 155 -6.86 9.62 -8.81
N ILE A 156 -5.96 10.60 -8.77
CA ILE A 156 -6.32 12.01 -8.93
C ILE A 156 -6.53 12.23 -10.44
N SER A 157 -7.71 11.87 -10.93
CA SER A 157 -8.00 11.99 -12.36
C SER A 157 -9.45 12.36 -12.59
N LEU A 158 -9.67 13.29 -13.53
CA LEU A 158 -10.90 13.73 -14.18
C LEU A 158 -12.09 14.15 -13.29
N ALA A 159 -12.41 13.42 -12.22
CA ALA A 159 -13.50 13.74 -11.30
C ALA A 159 -13.36 15.14 -10.68
N ALA A 160 -12.13 15.59 -10.40
CA ALA A 160 -11.89 16.95 -9.93
C ALA A 160 -12.21 18.03 -10.98
N PHE A 161 -12.07 17.72 -12.28
CA PHE A 161 -12.45 18.65 -13.34
C PHE A 161 -13.96 18.65 -13.56
N GLU A 162 -14.59 17.47 -13.66
CA GLU A 162 -16.04 17.35 -13.89
C GLU A 162 -16.87 17.97 -12.76
N GLN A 163 -16.48 17.77 -11.50
CA GLN A 163 -17.24 18.29 -10.36
C GLN A 163 -17.14 19.81 -10.18
N ASN A 164 -16.13 20.44 -10.77
CA ASN A 164 -15.87 21.86 -10.58
C ASN A 164 -16.10 22.68 -11.84
N PHE A 165 -16.48 22.06 -12.96
CA PHE A 165 -16.79 22.76 -14.20
C PHE A 165 -18.24 23.26 -14.22
N ASP A 166 -18.41 24.54 -14.54
CA ASP A 166 -19.71 25.16 -14.74
C ASP A 166 -19.67 26.12 -15.94
N SER A 167 -20.83 26.45 -16.49
CA SER A 167 -20.99 27.46 -17.56
C SER A 167 -21.66 28.70 -17.02
N ARG A 168 -21.19 29.90 -17.40
CA ARG A 168 -21.83 31.14 -16.94
C ARG A 168 -23.23 31.32 -17.54
N GLU A 169 -24.15 31.83 -16.72
CA GLU A 169 -25.49 32.22 -17.15
C GLU A 169 -25.43 33.21 -18.33
N GLY A 170 -26.07 32.85 -19.44
CA GLY A 170 -26.18 33.70 -20.63
C GLY A 170 -25.05 33.57 -21.67
N ASP A 171 -24.01 32.75 -21.42
CA ASP A 171 -22.98 32.44 -22.42
C ASP A 171 -22.39 31.03 -22.20
N GLU A 172 -23.03 30.02 -22.80
CA GLU A 172 -22.63 28.60 -22.69
C GLU A 172 -21.19 28.32 -23.14
N LYS A 173 -20.58 29.24 -23.89
CA LYS A 173 -19.18 29.11 -24.33
C LYS A 173 -18.18 29.52 -23.26
N ARG A 174 -18.63 30.12 -22.15
CA ARG A 174 -17.76 30.55 -21.03
C ARG A 174 -17.80 29.54 -19.90
N GLY A 175 -16.83 28.64 -19.92
CA GLY A 175 -16.57 27.71 -18.82
C GLY A 175 -15.85 28.37 -17.65
N VAL A 176 -16.22 28.03 -16.43
CA VAL A 176 -15.58 28.45 -15.18
C VAL A 176 -15.27 27.20 -14.36
N MET A 177 -14.14 27.21 -13.66
CA MET A 177 -13.82 26.19 -12.67
C MET A 177 -13.87 26.78 -11.25
N SER A 178 -14.69 26.21 -10.37
CA SER A 178 -15.08 26.84 -9.09
C SER A 178 -14.20 26.45 -7.88
N SER A 179 -13.08 25.76 -8.08
CA SER A 179 -12.23 25.25 -6.98
C SER A 179 -10.99 26.11 -6.72
N PRO A 180 -11.01 27.02 -5.71
CA PRO A 180 -9.88 27.89 -5.43
C PRO A 180 -8.65 27.15 -4.87
N LEU A 181 -8.84 26.01 -4.22
CA LEU A 181 -7.75 25.26 -3.58
C LEU A 181 -6.77 24.67 -4.59
N ILE A 182 -7.28 24.09 -5.67
CA ILE A 182 -6.48 23.41 -6.71
C ILE A 182 -6.21 24.30 -7.94
N ALA A 183 -6.66 25.55 -7.91
CA ALA A 183 -6.46 26.50 -8.98
C ALA A 183 -4.99 26.71 -9.35
N PRO A 184 -4.59 26.61 -10.63
CA PRO A 184 -3.22 26.86 -11.05
C PRO A 184 -2.78 28.29 -10.78
N VAL A 185 -3.64 29.27 -11.08
CA VAL A 185 -3.43 30.70 -10.82
C VAL A 185 -4.46 31.14 -9.78
N LYS A 186 -4.01 31.78 -8.69
CA LYS A 186 -4.89 32.21 -7.59
C LYS A 186 -5.48 33.59 -7.84
N VAL A 187 -4.68 34.49 -8.40
CA VAL A 187 -5.06 35.89 -8.63
C VAL A 187 -4.70 36.29 -10.05
N SER A 188 -5.61 36.99 -10.73
CA SER A 188 -5.29 37.65 -12.00
C SER A 188 -5.47 39.16 -11.87
N VAL A 189 -4.40 39.91 -12.13
CA VAL A 189 -4.41 41.37 -12.08
C VAL A 189 -4.70 41.89 -13.48
N LEU A 190 -5.89 42.47 -13.67
CA LEU A 190 -6.39 42.91 -14.97
C LEU A 190 -6.56 44.42 -15.01
N ARG A 191 -5.81 45.09 -15.88
CA ARG A 191 -5.97 46.53 -16.12
C ARG A 191 -7.23 46.83 -16.92
N LEU A 192 -7.99 47.85 -16.50
CA LEU A 192 -9.23 48.26 -17.18
C LEU A 192 -8.96 48.82 -18.58
N SER A 193 -7.89 49.62 -18.71
CA SER A 193 -7.42 50.22 -19.95
C SER A 193 -5.89 50.11 -20.05
N ASN A 194 -5.34 50.32 -21.24
CA ASN A 194 -3.90 50.27 -21.51
C ASN A 194 -3.21 51.61 -21.29
N ILE A 195 -3.71 52.43 -20.37
CA ILE A 195 -3.05 53.68 -19.99
C ILE A 195 -1.78 53.32 -19.19
N PRO A 196 -0.62 53.93 -19.50
CA PRO A 196 0.65 53.59 -18.85
C PRO A 196 0.63 53.83 -17.34
N ASP A 197 -0.20 54.76 -16.87
CA ASP A 197 -0.40 55.07 -15.45
C ASP A 197 -0.87 53.86 -14.62
N PHE A 198 -1.48 52.84 -15.26
CA PHE A 198 -1.92 51.62 -14.57
C PHE A 198 -0.86 50.52 -14.48
N GLU A 199 0.26 50.63 -15.19
CA GLU A 199 1.36 49.67 -15.10
C GLU A 199 2.00 49.61 -13.69
N PRO A 200 2.38 50.73 -13.03
CA PRO A 200 3.03 50.66 -11.72
C PRO A 200 2.13 50.00 -10.67
N PHE A 201 0.83 50.30 -10.67
CA PHE A 201 -0.11 49.66 -9.75
C PHE A 201 -0.23 48.15 -9.97
N ALA A 202 -0.13 47.67 -11.22
CA ALA A 202 -0.18 46.25 -11.52
C ALA A 202 1.08 45.53 -11.02
N THR A 203 2.25 46.15 -11.19
CA THR A 203 3.54 45.64 -10.70
C THR A 203 3.60 45.65 -9.16
N ASP A 204 3.10 46.70 -8.52
CA ASP A 204 3.04 46.79 -7.06
C ASP A 204 2.16 45.67 -6.50
N LEU A 205 0.96 45.44 -7.07
CA LEU A 205 0.09 44.34 -6.65
C LEU A 205 0.73 42.96 -6.88
N GLU A 206 1.41 42.77 -8.01
CA GLU A 206 2.14 41.53 -8.28
C GLU A 206 3.21 41.28 -7.20
N SER A 207 3.96 42.31 -6.80
CA SER A 207 4.97 42.20 -5.74
C SER A 207 4.35 41.79 -4.39
N VAL A 208 3.20 42.38 -4.01
CA VAL A 208 2.45 42.02 -2.80
C VAL A 208 2.00 40.57 -2.84
N PHE A 209 1.47 40.09 -3.98
CA PHE A 209 1.04 38.69 -4.09
C PHE A 209 2.21 37.71 -4.07
N VAL A 210 3.35 38.07 -4.65
CA VAL A 210 4.58 37.26 -4.59
C VAL A 210 5.11 37.17 -3.16
N GLU A 211 5.10 38.27 -2.39
CA GLU A 211 5.46 38.29 -0.97
C GLU A 211 4.56 37.36 -0.13
N GLU A 212 3.25 37.35 -0.43
CA GLU A 212 2.25 36.47 0.19
C GLU A 212 2.26 35.03 -0.38
N ARG A 213 3.18 34.70 -1.31
CA ARG A 213 3.31 33.39 -1.97
C ARG A 213 2.06 32.95 -2.72
N LEU A 214 1.34 33.89 -3.33
CA LEU A 214 0.19 33.65 -4.17
C LEU A 214 0.59 33.71 -5.64
N GLU A 215 0.28 32.64 -6.39
CA GLU A 215 0.48 32.62 -7.84
C GLU A 215 -0.43 33.68 -8.50
N CYS A 216 0.20 34.66 -9.14
CA CYS A 216 -0.46 35.81 -9.76
C CYS A 216 -0.14 35.87 -11.26
N LYS A 217 -1.13 36.27 -12.07
CA LYS A 217 -0.94 36.51 -13.51
C LYS A 217 -1.45 37.89 -13.91
N VAL A 218 -0.52 38.74 -14.36
CA VAL A 218 -0.83 40.09 -14.85
C VAL A 218 -1.27 40.06 -16.32
N GLY A 219 -2.43 40.64 -16.61
CA GLY A 219 -3.00 40.72 -17.96
C GLY A 219 -2.55 41.98 -18.72
N THR A 220 -1.72 41.82 -19.75
CA THR A 220 -1.22 42.92 -20.60
C THR A 220 -2.02 43.13 -21.89
N SER A 221 -3.04 42.30 -22.15
CA SER A 221 -3.79 42.36 -23.41
C SER A 221 -4.62 43.64 -23.57
N SER A 222 -4.71 44.18 -24.80
CA SER A 222 -5.52 45.36 -25.17
C SER A 222 -7.00 45.05 -25.42
N VAL A 223 -7.45 43.84 -25.13
CA VAL A 223 -8.82 43.38 -25.40
C VAL A 223 -9.78 43.95 -24.36
N ALA A 224 -11.06 44.11 -24.73
CA ALA A 224 -12.12 44.52 -23.83
C ALA A 224 -12.14 43.71 -22.52
N ILE A 225 -12.47 44.37 -21.39
CA ILE A 225 -12.39 43.79 -20.04
C ILE A 225 -13.16 42.47 -19.89
N GLY A 226 -14.33 42.35 -20.54
CA GLY A 226 -15.13 41.12 -20.53
C GLY A 226 -14.41 39.92 -21.15
N ARG A 227 -13.55 40.14 -22.16
CA ARG A 227 -12.72 39.08 -22.75
C ARG A 227 -11.50 38.75 -21.88
N LYS A 228 -11.01 39.70 -21.09
CA LYS A 228 -9.96 39.45 -20.08
C LYS A 228 -10.51 38.55 -18.96
N TYR A 229 -11.72 38.83 -18.46
CA TYR A 229 -12.38 37.99 -17.47
C TYR A 229 -12.65 36.57 -17.97
N ALA A 230 -13.19 36.42 -19.18
CA ALA A 230 -13.43 35.09 -19.76
C ALA A 230 -12.14 34.26 -19.87
N ARG A 231 -11.02 34.88 -20.28
CA ARG A 231 -9.71 34.19 -20.31
C ARG A 231 -9.18 33.82 -18.93
N ALA A 232 -9.42 34.65 -17.92
CA ALA A 232 -9.02 34.35 -16.55
C ALA A 232 -9.85 33.21 -15.96
N ASP A 233 -11.14 33.15 -16.28
CA ASP A 233 -12.03 32.04 -15.91
C ASP A 233 -11.59 30.72 -16.58
N GLU A 234 -11.20 30.77 -17.86
CA GLU A 234 -10.76 29.61 -18.65
C GLU A 234 -9.31 29.18 -18.36
N GLN A 235 -8.53 29.94 -17.58
CA GLN A 235 -7.11 29.64 -17.34
C GLN A 235 -6.85 28.29 -16.66
N TYR A 236 -7.87 27.68 -16.06
CA TYR A 236 -7.81 26.31 -15.56
C TYR A 236 -7.61 25.26 -16.67
N PHE A 237 -8.00 25.57 -17.91
CA PHE A 237 -7.96 24.64 -19.05
C PHE A 237 -6.72 24.79 -19.93
N SER A 238 -6.02 25.93 -19.83
CA SER A 238 -4.82 26.21 -20.64
C SER A 238 -3.54 25.91 -19.84
N ALA A 239 -3.23 24.62 -19.73
CA ALA A 239 -1.87 24.18 -19.44
C ALA A 239 -1.14 23.96 -20.78
N GLY A 240 -0.37 24.95 -21.22
CA GLY A 240 0.42 24.91 -22.45
C GLY A 240 0.48 26.25 -23.15
#